data_AF-A0A131Z441-F1
#
_entry.id   AF-A0A131Z441-F1
#
_cell.length_a   1.000
_cell.length_b   1.000
_cell.length_c   1.000
_cell.angle_alpha   90.00
_cell.angle_beta   90.00
_cell.angle_gamma   90.00
#
_symmetry.space_group_name_H-M   'P 1'
#
loop_
_entity.id
_entity.type
_entity.pdbx_description
1 polymer ?
#
loop_
_entity_poly.entity_id
_entity_poly.type
_entity_poly.pdbx_seq_one_letter_code
_entity_poly.pdbx_strand_id
1 'polypeptide(L)'
;MAAPYWLFRNARYGFGRTKIISPQIRVTASVSRVSTAPPKDSPGSIVKPLAKTGQYVFSKFKFFLEGYDKILQKFPVAYRLHQVFVVGTKDLYQDVRTYMKISQDLRSGKSVRELTRRELELYYWVPRDILKMAPILAIISLPGTNFVMFPLIYLFPRRLLTWQFWSLEQRIDFSVELHKKKVHSYRSVFRHLQANVPKGEEGKKLLSVFHKLGSGTHPTVAEILDIKQYFSSKPLRFSSLSRNHLVALCRIHGKSTFFLGRKRRLWKHGGFVREMDLAMAREGLGEMDLSELRWACFLRGFNPMGLSKRDMVHYLQDWINVSSNIDGDSVSLLLHCPILLAYNAPSNWILIH
;
A
#
# COMPACT_ATOMS: atom_id res chain seq x y z
N MET A 1 36.85 53.95 46.64
CA MET A 1 35.60 54.54 46.13
C MET A 1 34.47 54.14 47.06
N ALA A 2 34.14 55.01 48.00
CA ALA A 2 33.13 54.78 49.03
C ALA A 2 32.13 55.95 48.96
N ALA A 3 30.84 55.64 48.87
CA ALA A 3 29.74 56.53 49.17
C ALA A 3 28.56 55.67 49.70
N PRO A 4 28.00 55.98 50.89
CA PRO A 4 26.92 55.22 51.54
C PRO A 4 25.56 55.91 51.34
N TYR A 5 24.50 55.39 51.98
CA TYR A 5 23.50 56.12 52.79
C TYR A 5 22.09 55.49 52.73
N TRP A 6 21.65 55.06 53.91
CA TRP A 6 20.26 54.95 54.33
C TRP A 6 19.62 56.34 54.47
N LEU A 7 18.31 56.49 54.18
CA LEU A 7 17.39 57.43 54.85
C LEU A 7 15.91 57.21 54.46
N PHE A 8 15.13 56.79 55.47
CA PHE A 8 13.77 57.21 55.88
C PHE A 8 12.73 57.83 54.91
N ARG A 9 11.50 57.28 54.95
CA ARG A 9 10.23 57.97 55.37
C ARG A 9 9.06 56.97 55.47
N ASN A 10 8.55 56.69 56.68
CA ASN A 10 7.31 57.20 57.31
C ASN A 10 6.05 57.09 56.42
N ALA A 11 5.13 56.15 56.67
CA ALA A 11 4.08 56.13 57.71
C ALA A 11 2.74 56.73 57.23
N ARG A 12 1.67 55.92 57.16
CA ARG A 12 0.43 56.09 57.96
C ARG A 12 -0.57 54.95 57.71
N TYR A 13 -1.29 54.68 58.79
CA TYR A 13 -2.25 53.61 59.08
C TYR A 13 -3.54 53.64 58.24
N GLY A 14 -4.12 52.45 58.05
CA GLY A 14 -5.51 52.27 57.64
C GLY A 14 -5.97 50.83 57.90
N PHE A 15 -6.64 50.62 59.03
CA PHE A 15 -7.30 49.38 59.45
C PHE A 15 -8.33 48.90 58.41
N GLY A 16 -8.34 47.59 58.10
CA GLY A 16 -9.33 47.02 57.19
C GLY A 16 -9.39 45.50 57.19
N ARG A 17 -10.09 44.94 58.19
CA ARG A 17 -10.75 43.61 58.23
C ARG A 17 -9.97 42.36 57.80
N THR A 18 -9.66 41.56 58.80
CA THR A 18 -9.31 40.14 58.77
C THR A 18 -10.35 39.30 58.01
N LYS A 19 -9.89 38.50 57.05
CA LYS A 19 -10.54 37.25 56.62
C LYS A 19 -9.51 36.13 56.70
N ILE A 20 -9.75 35.22 57.63
CA ILE A 20 -9.01 33.98 57.83
C ILE A 20 -9.32 33.07 56.64
N ILE A 21 -8.31 32.71 55.85
CA ILE A 21 -8.41 31.73 54.77
C ILE A 21 -7.69 30.47 55.24
N SER A 22 -8.45 29.43 55.54
CA SER A 22 -7.94 28.07 55.71
C SER A 22 -7.59 27.48 54.33
N PRO A 23 -6.41 26.87 54.13
CA PRO A 23 -6.07 26.21 52.88
C PRO A 23 -6.75 24.83 52.82
N GLN A 24 -7.82 24.72 52.02
CA GLN A 24 -8.36 23.43 51.59
C GLN A 24 -7.45 22.89 50.47
N ILE A 25 -6.73 21.80 50.78
CA ILE A 25 -5.98 20.98 49.82
C ILE A 25 -7.01 20.36 48.86
N ARG A 26 -7.18 20.95 47.68
CA ARG A 26 -7.96 20.35 46.59
C ARG A 26 -7.01 19.48 45.77
N VAL A 27 -7.03 18.17 46.02
CA VAL A 27 -6.40 17.17 45.15
C VAL A 27 -7.13 17.21 43.81
N THR A 28 -6.58 17.95 42.84
CA THR A 28 -7.05 17.87 41.45
C THR A 28 -6.45 16.61 40.83
N ALA A 29 -7.21 15.52 40.89
CA ALA A 29 -7.00 14.38 40.01
C ALA A 29 -7.15 14.86 38.57
N SER A 30 -6.03 15.09 37.89
CA SER A 30 -5.98 15.32 36.45
C SER A 30 -6.28 13.99 35.75
N VAL A 31 -7.57 13.71 35.59
CA VAL A 31 -8.02 12.72 34.60
C VAL A 31 -7.64 13.27 33.24
N SER A 32 -6.46 12.88 32.76
CA SER A 32 -6.04 13.05 31.38
C SER A 32 -7.07 12.34 30.51
N ARG A 33 -7.97 13.12 29.89
CA ARG A 33 -8.76 12.64 28.75
C ARG A 33 -7.75 12.19 27.70
N VAL A 34 -7.55 10.88 27.61
CA VAL A 34 -6.97 10.25 26.43
C VAL A 34 -7.87 10.67 25.28
N SER A 35 -7.34 11.54 24.43
CA SER A 35 -7.98 11.94 23.18
C SER A 35 -8.23 10.69 22.36
N THR A 36 -9.50 10.33 22.17
CA THR A 36 -9.95 9.23 21.31
C THR A 36 -9.91 9.59 19.82
N ALA A 37 -9.29 10.72 19.46
CA ALA A 37 -9.07 11.08 18.07
C ALA A 37 -7.93 10.22 17.48
N PRO A 38 -8.17 9.46 16.39
CA PRO A 38 -7.10 8.70 15.75
C PRO A 38 -5.98 9.65 15.29
N PRO A 39 -4.71 9.23 15.37
CA PRO A 39 -3.58 10.06 14.96
C PRO A 39 -3.75 10.54 13.51
N LYS A 40 -3.40 11.82 13.28
CA LYS A 40 -3.66 12.58 12.03
C LYS A 40 -3.15 11.93 10.74
N ASP A 41 -2.29 10.91 10.82
CA ASP A 41 -1.77 10.13 9.70
C ASP A 41 -2.03 8.63 9.87
N SER A 42 -3.31 8.25 10.07
CA SER A 42 -3.70 6.85 9.99
C SER A 42 -3.71 6.39 8.51
N PRO A 43 -3.22 5.18 8.19
CA PRO A 43 -3.24 4.65 6.82
C PRO A 43 -4.63 4.56 6.17
N GLY A 44 -5.72 4.60 6.96
CA GLY A 44 -7.09 4.75 6.45
C GLY A 44 -7.35 6.06 5.70
N SER A 45 -6.58 7.12 5.97
CA SER A 45 -6.66 8.41 5.23
C SER A 45 -6.23 8.32 3.76
N ILE A 46 -5.66 7.18 3.34
CA ILE A 46 -5.12 6.93 2.00
C ILE A 46 -6.22 6.67 0.98
N VAL A 47 -7.35 6.13 1.44
CA VAL A 47 -8.50 5.77 0.61
C VAL A 47 -9.54 6.88 0.73
N LYS A 48 -9.44 7.88 -0.15
CA LYS A 48 -10.41 8.97 -0.22
C LYS A 48 -11.50 8.62 -1.22
N PRO A 49 -12.77 9.02 -0.98
CA PRO A 49 -13.81 8.87 -1.99
C PRO A 49 -13.44 9.61 -3.28
N LEU A 50 -14.07 9.20 -4.38
CA LEU A 50 -13.90 9.87 -5.67
C LEU A 50 -14.26 11.36 -5.56
N ALA A 51 -13.75 12.21 -6.45
CA ALA A 51 -14.24 13.59 -6.56
C ALA A 51 -15.55 13.64 -7.36
N LYS A 52 -16.32 14.73 -7.29
CA LYS A 52 -17.54 14.91 -8.11
C LYS A 52 -17.23 14.85 -9.62
N THR A 53 -16.14 15.48 -10.05
CA THR A 53 -15.65 15.40 -11.43
C THR A 53 -15.28 13.98 -11.83
N GLY A 54 -14.66 13.22 -10.92
CA GLY A 54 -14.39 11.81 -11.11
C GLY A 54 -15.67 10.98 -11.29
N GLN A 55 -16.71 11.21 -10.50
CA GLN A 55 -17.99 10.49 -10.66
C GLN A 55 -18.56 10.66 -12.06
N TYR A 56 -18.52 11.87 -12.60
CA TYR A 56 -19.01 12.15 -13.95
C TYR A 56 -18.22 11.37 -15.02
N VAL A 57 -16.90 11.37 -14.94
CA VAL A 57 -16.06 10.62 -15.90
C VAL A 57 -16.35 9.11 -15.81
N PHE A 58 -16.44 8.58 -14.59
CA PHE A 58 -16.70 7.16 -14.37
C PHE A 58 -18.11 6.76 -14.79
N SER A 59 -19.12 7.62 -14.59
CA SER A 59 -20.48 7.33 -15.04
C SER A 59 -20.60 7.32 -16.55
N LYS A 60 -19.94 8.24 -17.25
CA LYS A 60 -19.86 8.25 -18.73
C LYS A 60 -19.16 7.00 -19.25
N PHE A 61 -18.04 6.61 -18.64
CA PHE A 61 -17.33 5.39 -19.03
C PHE A 61 -18.17 4.14 -18.78
N LYS A 62 -18.85 4.06 -17.63
CA LYS A 62 -19.77 2.96 -17.31
C LYS A 62 -20.88 2.82 -18.35
N PHE A 63 -21.51 3.94 -18.73
CA PHE A 63 -22.54 3.96 -19.78
C PHE A 63 -21.98 3.53 -21.15
N PHE A 64 -20.75 3.93 -21.48
CA PHE A 64 -20.06 3.46 -22.68
C PHE A 64 -19.87 1.93 -22.68
N LEU A 65 -19.48 1.33 -21.55
CA LEU A 65 -19.32 -0.13 -21.44
C LEU A 65 -20.65 -0.89 -21.59
N GLU A 66 -21.77 -0.35 -21.09
CA GLU A 66 -23.10 -0.98 -21.22
C GLU A 66 -23.52 -1.17 -22.68
N GLY A 67 -23.13 -0.27 -23.58
CA GLY A 67 -23.43 -0.34 -25.01
C GLY A 67 -22.38 -1.05 -25.86
N TYR A 68 -21.25 -1.47 -25.28
CA TYR A 68 -20.07 -1.90 -26.03
C TYR A 68 -20.25 -3.23 -26.76
N ASP A 69 -21.03 -4.16 -26.20
CA ASP A 69 -21.34 -5.46 -26.83
C ASP A 69 -21.98 -5.28 -28.22
N LYS A 70 -22.84 -4.26 -28.40
CA LYS A 70 -23.48 -3.94 -29.69
C LYS A 70 -22.48 -3.43 -30.73
N ILE A 71 -21.41 -2.77 -30.27
CA ILE A 71 -20.34 -2.26 -31.15
C ILE A 71 -19.49 -3.43 -31.63
N LEU A 72 -19.13 -4.34 -30.72
CA LEU A 72 -18.36 -5.55 -31.06
C LEU A 72 -19.11 -6.44 -32.05
N GLN A 73 -20.43 -6.59 -31.92
CA GLN A 73 -21.26 -7.36 -32.86
C GLN A 73 -21.22 -6.86 -34.30
N LYS A 74 -20.95 -5.56 -34.53
CA LYS A 74 -20.85 -5.00 -35.90
C LYS A 74 -19.58 -5.43 -36.63
N PHE A 75 -18.61 -6.02 -35.92
CA PHE A 75 -17.32 -6.39 -36.45
C PHE A 75 -17.01 -7.85 -36.08
N PRO A 76 -17.48 -8.83 -36.88
CA PRO A 76 -17.13 -10.24 -36.67
C PRO A 76 -15.65 -10.45 -37.01
N VAL A 77 -14.78 -10.20 -36.02
CA VAL A 77 -13.34 -10.51 -36.09
C VAL A 77 -13.10 -11.86 -35.41
N ALA A 78 -11.89 -12.42 -35.59
CA ALA A 78 -11.42 -13.67 -35.00
C ALA A 78 -12.12 -14.03 -33.68
N TYR A 79 -12.94 -15.10 -33.72
CA TYR A 79 -13.87 -15.50 -32.65
C TYR A 79 -13.23 -15.48 -31.25
N ARG A 80 -11.98 -15.94 -31.13
CA ARG A 80 -11.23 -15.94 -29.86
C ARG A 80 -11.02 -14.54 -29.28
N LEU A 81 -10.59 -13.56 -30.08
CA LEU A 81 -10.38 -12.19 -29.60
C LEU A 81 -11.71 -11.52 -29.26
N HIS A 82 -12.75 -11.75 -30.07
CA HIS A 82 -14.08 -11.25 -29.76
C HIS A 82 -14.59 -11.74 -28.40
N GLN A 83 -14.48 -13.05 -28.12
CA GLN A 83 -14.89 -13.61 -26.83
C GLN A 83 -14.12 -12.99 -25.65
N VAL A 84 -12.80 -12.83 -25.78
CA VAL A 84 -11.97 -12.17 -24.77
C VAL A 84 -12.46 -10.75 -24.48
N PHE A 85 -12.84 -9.99 -25.50
CA PHE A 85 -13.34 -8.62 -25.33
C PHE A 85 -14.75 -8.56 -24.74
N VAL A 86 -15.66 -9.45 -25.14
CA VAL A 86 -17.01 -9.51 -24.57
C VAL A 86 -16.94 -9.85 -23.08
N VAL A 87 -16.19 -10.90 -22.71
CA VAL A 87 -16.02 -11.29 -21.30
C VAL A 87 -15.32 -10.18 -20.52
N GLY A 88 -14.18 -9.70 -21.02
CA GLY A 88 -13.40 -8.68 -20.30
C GLY A 88 -14.11 -7.33 -20.15
N THR A 89 -14.95 -6.93 -21.12
CA THR A 89 -15.76 -5.70 -21.00
C THR A 89 -16.85 -5.86 -19.94
N LYS A 90 -17.49 -7.04 -19.85
CA LYS A 90 -18.47 -7.35 -18.81
C LYS A 90 -17.84 -7.36 -17.42
N ASP A 91 -16.68 -7.98 -17.27
CA ASP A 91 -15.90 -7.98 -16.01
C ASP A 91 -15.51 -6.55 -15.62
N LEU A 92 -14.98 -5.77 -16.56
CA LEU A 92 -14.62 -4.36 -16.31
C LEU A 92 -15.85 -3.51 -15.94
N TYR A 93 -17.01 -3.75 -16.57
CA TYR A 93 -18.25 -3.07 -16.21
C TYR A 93 -18.66 -3.34 -14.76
N GLN A 94 -18.60 -4.60 -14.33
CA GLN A 94 -18.90 -5.00 -12.94
C GLN A 94 -17.94 -4.35 -11.94
N ASP A 95 -16.64 -4.33 -12.27
CA ASP A 95 -15.62 -3.67 -11.46
C ASP A 95 -15.87 -2.17 -11.33
N VAL A 96 -16.20 -1.48 -12.43
CA VAL A 96 -16.52 -0.03 -12.45
C VAL A 96 -17.78 0.24 -11.62
N ARG A 97 -18.82 -0.58 -11.75
CA ARG A 97 -20.05 -0.47 -10.97
C ARG A 97 -19.76 -0.60 -9.46
N THR A 98 -18.98 -1.60 -9.09
CA THR A 98 -18.61 -1.87 -7.69
C THR A 98 -17.76 -0.75 -7.13
N TYR A 99 -16.78 -0.26 -7.90
CA TYR A 99 -15.96 0.89 -7.55
C TYR A 99 -16.80 2.14 -7.24
N MET A 100 -17.81 2.44 -8.07
CA MET A 100 -18.70 3.57 -7.83
C MET A 100 -19.55 3.40 -6.57
N LYS A 101 -20.04 2.17 -6.30
CA LYS A 101 -20.77 1.85 -5.06
C LYS A 101 -19.89 2.07 -3.83
N ILE A 102 -18.69 1.50 -3.79
CA ILE A 102 -17.73 1.70 -2.68
C ILE A 102 -17.44 3.19 -2.50
N SER A 103 -17.27 3.92 -3.60
CA SER A 103 -17.02 5.36 -3.59
C SER A 103 -18.18 6.18 -3.02
N GLN A 104 -19.42 5.70 -3.18
CA GLN A 104 -20.61 6.29 -2.57
C GLN A 104 -20.70 5.94 -1.08
N ASP A 105 -20.45 4.69 -0.71
CA ASP A 105 -20.42 4.23 0.68
C ASP A 105 -19.40 5.02 1.51
N LEU A 106 -18.18 5.20 0.99
CA LEU A 106 -17.14 6.00 1.62
C LEU A 106 -17.52 7.49 1.78
N ARG A 107 -18.34 8.03 0.87
CA ARG A 107 -18.88 9.40 1.01
C ARG A 107 -19.97 9.49 2.06
N SER A 108 -20.77 8.44 2.21
CA SER A 108 -21.83 8.35 3.21
C SER A 108 -21.29 8.15 4.64
N GLY A 109 -19.98 7.96 4.79
CA GLY A 109 -19.30 7.86 6.09
C GLY A 109 -18.84 6.44 6.45
N LYS A 110 -19.04 5.44 5.56
CA LYS A 110 -18.53 4.08 5.77
C LYS A 110 -17.02 4.12 5.96
N SER A 111 -16.51 3.46 6.99
CA SER A 111 -15.07 3.42 7.25
C SER A 111 -14.35 2.53 6.23
N VAL A 112 -13.11 2.89 5.88
CA VAL A 112 -12.23 2.06 5.03
C VAL A 112 -12.00 0.68 5.66
N ARG A 113 -12.01 0.60 7.00
CA ARG A 113 -11.83 -0.65 7.75
C ARG A 113 -13.04 -1.57 7.71
N GLU A 114 -14.19 -1.08 7.28
CA GLU A 114 -15.41 -1.89 7.10
C GLU A 114 -15.50 -2.49 5.69
N LEU A 115 -14.59 -2.10 4.79
CA LEU A 115 -14.51 -2.70 3.47
C LEU A 115 -13.91 -4.10 3.56
N THR A 116 -14.45 -5.00 2.75
CA THR A 116 -13.83 -6.30 2.50
C THR A 116 -12.51 -6.11 1.76
N ARG A 117 -11.65 -7.12 1.83
CA ARG A 117 -10.39 -7.17 1.10
C ARG A 117 -10.62 -7.03 -0.41
N ARG A 118 -11.63 -7.72 -0.95
CA ARG A 118 -11.97 -7.66 -2.38
C ARG A 118 -12.42 -6.26 -2.79
N GLU A 119 -13.25 -5.59 -1.98
CA GLU A 119 -13.64 -4.19 -2.21
C GLU A 119 -12.42 -3.26 -2.18
N LEU A 120 -11.51 -3.43 -1.22
CA LEU A 120 -10.27 -2.63 -1.14
C LEU A 120 -9.38 -2.83 -2.37
N GLU A 121 -9.19 -4.07 -2.81
CA GLU A 121 -8.45 -4.41 -4.03
C GLU A 121 -9.04 -3.70 -5.25
N LEU A 122 -10.33 -3.90 -5.49
CA LEU A 122 -11.06 -3.26 -6.59
C LEU A 122 -10.93 -1.75 -6.52
N TYR A 123 -11.10 -1.16 -5.33
CA TYR A 123 -10.99 0.27 -5.15
C TYR A 123 -9.64 0.85 -5.58
N TYR A 124 -8.56 0.11 -5.35
CA TYR A 124 -7.21 0.56 -5.66
C TYR A 124 -6.84 0.40 -7.15
N TRP A 125 -7.29 -0.68 -7.79
CA TRP A 125 -6.88 -1.03 -9.15
C TRP A 125 -7.77 -0.43 -10.24
N VAL A 126 -9.09 -0.39 -10.03
CA VAL A 126 -10.07 0.02 -11.05
C VAL A 126 -9.77 1.37 -11.69
N PRO A 127 -9.39 2.44 -10.96
CA PRO A 127 -9.02 3.71 -11.59
C PRO A 127 -7.88 3.60 -12.60
N ARG A 128 -6.90 2.72 -12.34
CA ARG A 128 -5.77 2.49 -13.26
C ARG A 128 -6.19 1.66 -14.45
N ASP A 129 -7.02 0.65 -14.22
CA ASP A 129 -7.53 -0.22 -15.28
C ASP A 129 -8.38 0.58 -16.28
N ILE A 130 -9.25 1.47 -15.80
CA ILE A 130 -10.02 2.39 -16.65
C ILE A 130 -9.11 3.32 -17.43
N LEU A 131 -8.14 3.97 -16.77
CA LEU A 131 -7.23 4.90 -17.47
C LEU A 131 -6.47 4.21 -18.60
N LYS A 132 -6.18 2.91 -18.44
CA LYS A 132 -5.53 2.08 -19.45
C LYS A 132 -6.51 1.62 -20.55
N MET A 133 -7.69 1.13 -20.17
CA MET A 133 -8.63 0.48 -21.10
C MET A 133 -9.52 1.47 -21.85
N ALA A 134 -9.87 2.61 -21.26
CA ALA A 134 -10.74 3.60 -21.89
C ALA A 134 -10.26 4.05 -23.29
N PRO A 135 -8.98 4.46 -23.48
CA PRO A 135 -8.52 4.83 -24.82
C PRO A 135 -8.51 3.64 -25.79
N ILE A 136 -8.19 2.44 -25.31
CA ILE A 136 -8.13 1.23 -26.16
C ILE A 136 -9.51 0.85 -26.67
N LEU A 137 -10.50 0.80 -25.77
CA LEU A 137 -11.88 0.47 -26.13
C LEU A 137 -12.49 1.55 -27.04
N ALA A 138 -12.17 2.83 -26.80
CA ALA A 138 -12.60 3.93 -27.66
C ALA A 138 -12.00 3.80 -29.08
N ILE A 139 -10.71 3.49 -29.21
CA ILE A 139 -10.09 3.28 -30.52
C ILE A 139 -10.75 2.13 -31.24
N ILE A 140 -10.88 0.95 -30.60
CA ILE A 140 -11.50 -0.25 -31.20
C ILE A 140 -12.96 -0.02 -31.61
N SER A 141 -13.66 0.94 -30.99
CA SER A 141 -15.03 1.27 -31.37
C SER A 141 -15.16 1.97 -32.73
N LEU A 142 -14.05 2.51 -33.27
CA LEU A 142 -14.03 3.21 -34.54
C LEU A 142 -13.91 2.21 -35.70
N PRO A 143 -14.74 2.32 -36.75
CA PRO A 143 -14.68 1.44 -37.92
C PRO A 143 -13.26 1.38 -38.53
N GLY A 144 -12.82 0.16 -38.89
CA GLY A 144 -11.54 -0.07 -39.56
C GLY A 144 -10.32 -0.16 -38.64
N THR A 145 -10.35 0.44 -37.44
CA THR A 145 -9.21 0.40 -36.50
C THR A 145 -8.95 -1.01 -35.94
N ASN A 146 -9.99 -1.83 -35.91
CA ASN A 146 -10.01 -3.18 -35.33
C ASN A 146 -8.98 -4.09 -36.03
N PHE A 147 -8.82 -3.92 -37.35
CA PHE A 147 -7.87 -4.69 -38.16
C PHE A 147 -6.41 -4.42 -37.75
N VAL A 148 -6.12 -3.26 -37.16
CA VAL A 148 -4.80 -2.91 -36.64
C VAL A 148 -4.70 -3.26 -35.16
N MET A 149 -5.73 -2.92 -34.38
CA MET A 149 -5.72 -3.11 -32.93
C MET A 149 -5.70 -4.58 -32.52
N PHE A 150 -6.46 -5.45 -33.17
CA PHE A 150 -6.52 -6.86 -32.78
C PHE A 150 -5.20 -7.62 -32.96
N PRO A 151 -4.46 -7.48 -34.09
CA PRO A 151 -3.09 -8.00 -34.18
C PRO A 151 -2.16 -7.43 -33.10
N LEU A 152 -2.22 -6.13 -32.82
CA LEU A 152 -1.40 -5.53 -31.75
C LEU A 152 -1.73 -6.10 -30.37
N ILE A 153 -3.02 -6.32 -30.07
CA ILE A 153 -3.47 -6.94 -28.82
C ILE A 153 -3.00 -8.39 -28.73
N TYR A 154 -3.07 -9.14 -29.83
CA TYR A 154 -2.58 -10.51 -29.88
C TYR A 154 -1.07 -10.60 -29.62
N LEU A 155 -0.28 -9.67 -30.19
CA LEU A 155 1.17 -9.62 -30.02
C LEU A 155 1.60 -9.04 -28.66
N PHE A 156 0.82 -8.09 -28.11
CA PHE A 156 1.18 -7.35 -26.89
C PHE A 156 0.07 -7.32 -25.83
N PRO A 157 -0.51 -8.48 -25.44
CA PRO A 157 -1.66 -8.54 -24.54
C PRO A 157 -1.37 -7.91 -23.18
N ARG A 158 -0.18 -8.13 -22.61
CA ARG A 158 0.22 -7.54 -21.31
C ARG A 158 0.29 -6.00 -21.33
N ARG A 159 0.73 -5.42 -22.46
CA ARG A 159 0.92 -3.96 -22.57
C ARG A 159 -0.40 -3.26 -22.81
N LEU A 160 -1.28 -3.84 -23.61
CA LEU A 160 -2.54 -3.22 -24.01
C LEU A 160 -3.70 -3.59 -23.07
N LEU A 161 -3.82 -4.85 -22.68
CA LEU A 161 -4.94 -5.32 -21.88
C LEU A 161 -4.69 -5.24 -20.36
N THR A 162 -5.78 -5.18 -19.59
CA THR A 162 -5.78 -5.37 -18.12
C THR A 162 -6.18 -6.81 -17.77
N TRP A 163 -6.08 -7.16 -16.49
CA TRP A 163 -6.29 -8.53 -16.02
C TRP A 163 -7.69 -9.09 -16.33
N GLN A 164 -8.72 -8.23 -16.42
CA GLN A 164 -10.08 -8.62 -16.83
C GLN A 164 -10.12 -9.27 -18.22
N PHE A 165 -9.18 -8.95 -19.11
CA PHE A 165 -9.14 -9.44 -20.48
C PHE A 165 -8.08 -10.54 -20.70
N TRP A 166 -7.41 -10.99 -19.64
CA TRP A 166 -6.38 -12.04 -19.75
C TRP A 166 -6.99 -13.41 -19.44
N SER A 167 -6.53 -14.43 -20.17
CA SER A 167 -6.81 -15.83 -19.81
C SER A 167 -6.19 -16.18 -18.45
N LEU A 168 -6.65 -17.28 -17.84
CA LEU A 168 -6.11 -17.73 -16.56
C LEU A 168 -4.59 -17.99 -16.63
N GLU A 169 -4.14 -18.64 -17.71
CA GLU A 169 -2.71 -18.88 -17.99
C GLU A 169 -1.94 -17.56 -18.11
N GLN A 170 -2.42 -16.61 -18.91
CA GLN A 170 -1.80 -15.29 -19.05
C GLN A 170 -1.71 -14.53 -17.72
N ARG A 171 -2.73 -14.63 -16.85
CA ARG A 171 -2.70 -14.02 -15.52
C ARG A 171 -1.56 -14.58 -14.68
N ILE A 172 -1.32 -15.89 -14.75
CA ILE A 172 -0.23 -16.55 -14.03
C ILE A 172 1.12 -16.13 -14.63
N ASP A 173 1.31 -16.29 -15.93
CA ASP A 173 2.58 -16.00 -16.62
C ASP A 173 2.99 -14.54 -16.46
N PHE A 174 2.05 -13.61 -16.65
CA PHE A 174 2.34 -12.18 -16.50
C PHE A 174 2.62 -11.81 -15.05
N SER A 175 2.01 -12.50 -14.08
CA SER A 175 2.31 -12.29 -12.65
C SER A 175 3.72 -12.76 -12.31
N VAL A 176 4.12 -13.93 -12.81
CA VAL A 176 5.48 -14.47 -12.64
C VAL A 176 6.51 -13.56 -13.29
N GLU A 177 6.29 -13.12 -14.53
CA GLU A 177 7.19 -12.23 -15.27
C GLU A 177 7.32 -10.85 -14.60
N LEU A 178 6.21 -10.29 -14.09
CA LEU A 178 6.26 -9.05 -13.31
C LEU A 178 7.00 -9.24 -11.99
N HIS A 179 6.81 -10.38 -11.33
CA HIS A 179 7.49 -10.69 -10.08
C HIS A 179 8.98 -10.92 -10.27
N LYS A 180 9.40 -11.61 -11.33
CA LYS A 180 10.80 -11.74 -11.75
C LYS A 180 11.49 -10.38 -11.78
N LYS A 181 10.87 -9.37 -12.42
CA LYS A 181 11.41 -7.99 -12.46
C LYS A 181 11.54 -7.34 -11.08
N LYS A 182 10.61 -7.62 -10.16
CA LYS A 182 10.70 -7.14 -8.77
C LYS A 182 11.91 -7.77 -8.07
N VAL A 183 12.05 -9.09 -8.15
CA VAL A 183 13.12 -9.86 -7.48
C VAL A 183 14.52 -9.43 -7.95
N HIS A 184 14.70 -9.09 -9.23
CA HIS A 184 15.98 -8.56 -9.74
C HIS A 184 16.46 -7.29 -9.00
N SER A 185 15.53 -6.51 -8.42
CA SER A 185 15.86 -5.30 -7.66
C SER A 185 16.09 -5.54 -6.17
N TYR A 186 15.90 -6.76 -5.67
CA TYR A 186 15.97 -7.06 -4.23
C TYR A 186 17.36 -6.81 -3.66
N ARG A 187 18.40 -7.25 -4.38
CA ARG A 187 19.81 -7.02 -4.00
C ARG A 187 20.13 -5.53 -3.88
N SER A 188 19.52 -4.68 -4.70
CA SER A 188 19.72 -3.22 -4.61
C SER A 188 19.13 -2.64 -3.33
N VAL A 189 17.92 -3.08 -2.92
CA VAL A 189 17.31 -2.64 -1.67
C VAL A 189 18.11 -3.15 -0.48
N PHE A 190 18.54 -4.41 -0.51
CA PHE A 190 19.34 -5.00 0.57
C PHE A 190 20.67 -4.27 0.78
N ARG A 191 21.39 -3.92 -0.30
CA ARG A 191 22.60 -3.09 -0.22
C ARG A 191 22.33 -1.72 0.41
N HIS A 192 21.20 -1.10 0.08
CA HIS A 192 20.83 0.17 0.70
C HIS A 192 20.49 0.01 2.18
N LEU A 193 19.86 -1.08 2.61
CA LEU A 193 19.65 -1.39 4.02
C LEU A 193 20.99 -1.49 4.76
N GLN A 194 21.92 -2.29 4.24
CA GLN A 194 23.26 -2.47 4.83
C GLN A 194 24.05 -1.16 4.93
N ALA A 195 24.00 -0.32 3.89
CA ALA A 195 24.72 0.95 3.86
C ALA A 195 24.18 2.00 4.87
N ASN A 196 22.94 1.83 5.35
CA ASN A 196 22.31 2.75 6.31
C ASN A 196 22.40 2.24 7.76
N VAL A 197 23.14 1.18 8.05
CA VAL A 197 23.32 0.70 9.42
C VAL A 197 24.14 1.72 10.23
N PRO A 198 23.65 2.21 11.38
CA PRO A 198 24.41 3.08 12.27
C PRO A 198 25.71 2.42 12.72
N LYS A 199 26.76 3.21 12.97
CA LYS A 199 28.00 2.70 13.56
C LYS A 199 27.85 2.53 15.07
N GLY A 200 28.59 1.60 15.66
CA GLY A 200 28.61 1.36 17.12
C GLY A 200 27.46 0.49 17.62
N GLU A 201 27.19 0.56 18.93
CA GLU A 201 26.20 -0.28 19.62
C GLU A 201 24.79 -0.13 19.06
N GLU A 202 24.40 1.10 18.67
CA GLU A 202 23.08 1.38 18.11
C GLU A 202 22.79 0.58 16.83
N GLY A 203 23.82 0.21 16.05
CA GLY A 203 23.66 -0.55 14.82
C GLY A 203 23.58 -2.06 15.01
N LYS A 204 23.98 -2.61 16.18
CA LYS A 204 24.18 -4.05 16.35
C LYS A 204 22.94 -4.89 16.09
N LYS A 205 21.77 -4.45 16.60
CA LYS A 205 20.48 -5.14 16.38
C LYS A 205 20.09 -5.16 14.90
N LEU A 206 20.29 -4.05 14.21
CA LEU A 206 19.97 -3.95 12.79
C LEU A 206 20.94 -4.81 11.95
N LEU A 207 22.22 -4.81 12.33
CA LEU A 207 23.25 -5.59 11.69
C LEU A 207 23.02 -7.10 11.86
N SER A 208 22.58 -7.56 13.04
CA SER A 208 22.31 -8.99 13.27
C SER A 208 21.18 -9.50 12.38
N VAL A 209 20.10 -8.71 12.20
CA VAL A 209 19.02 -9.02 11.27
C VAL A 209 19.52 -9.10 9.82
N PHE A 210 20.36 -8.15 9.38
CA PHE A 210 20.90 -8.17 8.01
C PHE A 210 21.97 -9.26 7.81
N HIS A 211 22.67 -9.67 8.86
CA HIS A 211 23.61 -10.79 8.79
C HIS A 211 22.89 -12.11 8.52
N LYS A 212 21.71 -12.34 9.12
CA LYS A 212 20.86 -13.50 8.79
C LYS A 212 20.52 -13.55 7.30
N LEU A 213 20.05 -12.42 6.77
CA LEU A 213 19.78 -12.29 5.33
C LEU A 213 21.02 -12.54 4.47
N GLY A 214 22.20 -12.05 4.89
CA GLY A 214 23.48 -12.31 4.22
C GLY A 214 23.92 -13.77 4.26
N SER A 215 23.59 -14.49 5.35
CA SER A 215 23.90 -15.92 5.54
C SER A 215 22.93 -16.88 4.82
N GLY A 216 21.89 -16.37 4.18
CA GLY A 216 20.87 -17.18 3.51
C GLY A 216 19.64 -17.52 4.35
N THR A 217 19.55 -17.04 5.60
CA THR A 217 18.39 -17.24 6.49
C THR A 217 17.51 -15.98 6.54
N HIS A 218 16.36 -16.05 7.20
CA HIS A 218 15.49 -14.88 7.44
C HIS A 218 15.34 -14.60 8.94
N PRO A 219 15.22 -13.32 9.34
CA PRO A 219 14.83 -12.95 10.70
C PRO A 219 13.41 -13.43 11.01
N THR A 220 13.14 -13.68 12.29
CA THR A 220 11.77 -13.99 12.76
C THR A 220 10.91 -12.73 12.80
N VAL A 221 9.59 -12.88 12.86
CA VAL A 221 8.65 -11.76 13.02
C VAL A 221 9.01 -10.89 14.23
N ALA A 222 9.37 -11.51 15.37
CA ALA A 222 9.75 -10.78 16.57
C ALA A 222 11.01 -9.93 16.37
N GLU A 223 12.03 -10.46 15.67
CA GLU A 223 13.26 -9.73 15.35
C GLU A 223 13.02 -8.57 14.38
N ILE A 224 12.12 -8.75 13.41
CA ILE A 224 11.70 -7.67 12.50
C ILE A 224 11.01 -6.55 13.28
N LEU A 225 10.20 -6.88 14.28
CA LEU A 225 9.50 -5.89 15.10
C LEU A 225 10.45 -5.18 16.08
N ASP A 226 11.50 -5.85 16.60
CA ASP A 226 12.51 -5.22 17.46
C ASP A 226 13.29 -4.11 16.74
N ILE A 227 13.48 -4.25 15.41
CA ILE A 227 14.12 -3.21 14.58
C ILE A 227 13.13 -2.14 14.06
N LYS A 228 11.85 -2.19 14.42
CA LYS A 228 10.83 -1.23 13.95
C LYS A 228 11.25 0.23 14.18
N GLN A 229 11.89 0.52 15.31
CA GLN A 229 12.31 1.88 15.68
C GLN A 229 13.20 2.54 14.62
N TYR A 230 14.09 1.79 13.96
CA TYR A 230 15.00 2.30 12.93
C TYR A 230 14.26 2.74 11.65
N PHE A 231 13.03 2.26 11.45
CA PHE A 231 12.16 2.59 10.31
C PHE A 231 11.14 3.68 10.65
N SER A 232 10.85 3.90 11.94
CA SER A 232 10.05 5.04 12.40
C SER A 232 10.90 6.31 12.49
N SER A 233 12.19 6.18 12.81
CA SER A 233 13.14 7.29 12.97
C SER A 233 14.36 7.13 12.05
N LYS A 234 15.39 7.98 12.19
CA LYS A 234 16.63 7.78 11.43
C LYS A 234 17.24 6.42 11.81
N PRO A 235 17.86 5.67 10.88
CA PRO A 235 18.22 6.07 9.52
C PRO A 235 17.22 5.66 8.43
N LEU A 236 16.30 4.72 8.69
CA LEU A 236 15.44 4.11 7.67
C LEU A 236 14.02 4.69 7.63
N ARG A 237 13.76 5.81 8.33
CA ARG A 237 12.52 6.56 8.17
C ARG A 237 12.25 6.83 6.70
N PHE A 238 10.98 6.72 6.33
CA PHE A 238 10.55 6.95 4.96
C PHE A 238 10.96 8.33 4.39
N SER A 239 11.16 9.33 5.25
CA SER A 239 11.65 10.66 4.88
C SER A 239 13.17 10.80 4.73
N SER A 240 13.97 9.92 5.35
CA SER A 240 15.43 9.95 5.28
C SER A 240 16.00 9.10 4.14
N LEU A 241 15.17 8.30 3.45
CA LEU A 241 15.62 7.44 2.36
C LEU A 241 16.18 8.25 1.19
N SER A 242 17.35 7.82 0.70
CA SER A 242 17.99 8.41 -0.48
C SER A 242 17.16 8.19 -1.75
N ARG A 243 17.42 9.01 -2.79
CA ARG A 243 16.75 8.90 -4.09
C ARG A 243 16.88 7.49 -4.70
N ASN A 244 18.08 6.92 -4.65
CA ASN A 244 18.35 5.60 -5.24
C ASN A 244 17.66 4.49 -4.44
N HIS A 245 17.60 4.63 -3.11
CA HIS A 245 16.85 3.71 -2.27
C HIS A 245 15.35 3.72 -2.61
N LEU A 246 14.76 4.91 -2.78
CA LEU A 246 13.35 5.05 -3.20
C LEU A 246 13.10 4.46 -4.61
N VAL A 247 14.06 4.57 -5.53
CA VAL A 247 13.96 3.93 -6.86
C VAL A 247 13.95 2.42 -6.73
N ALA A 248 14.85 1.85 -5.94
CA ALA A 248 14.90 0.41 -5.69
C ALA A 248 13.60 -0.09 -5.04
N LEU A 249 13.07 0.64 -4.05
CA LEU A 249 11.77 0.35 -3.43
C LEU A 249 10.62 0.40 -4.44
N CYS A 250 10.57 1.42 -5.31
CA CYS A 250 9.57 1.46 -6.38
C CYS A 250 9.61 0.20 -7.25
N ARG A 251 10.81 -0.27 -7.63
CA ARG A 251 10.96 -1.45 -8.50
C ARG A 251 10.46 -2.72 -7.83
N ILE A 252 10.83 -2.98 -6.57
CA ILE A 252 10.38 -4.20 -5.86
C ILE A 252 8.86 -4.22 -5.63
N HIS A 253 8.22 -3.05 -5.59
CA HIS A 253 6.76 -2.90 -5.45
C HIS A 253 6.03 -2.76 -6.80
N GLY A 254 6.72 -2.93 -7.93
CA GLY A 254 6.15 -2.80 -9.27
C GLY A 254 5.56 -1.41 -9.56
N LYS A 255 6.09 -0.36 -8.90
CA LYS A 255 5.67 1.02 -9.11
C LYS A 255 6.61 1.71 -10.09
N SER A 256 6.05 2.61 -10.89
CA SER A 256 6.86 3.43 -11.80
C SER A 256 7.97 4.16 -11.03
N THR A 257 9.17 4.15 -11.60
CA THR A 257 10.32 4.92 -11.12
C THR A 257 10.39 6.30 -11.77
N PHE A 258 9.53 6.53 -12.77
CA PHE A 258 9.50 7.74 -13.59
C PHE A 258 8.69 8.86 -12.88
N PHE A 259 9.05 10.09 -13.22
CA PHE A 259 8.52 11.35 -12.67
C PHE A 259 8.72 11.57 -11.15
N LEU A 260 8.40 12.80 -10.72
CA LEU A 260 8.32 13.20 -9.31
C LEU A 260 7.24 12.41 -8.55
N GLY A 261 7.25 12.49 -7.21
CA GLY A 261 6.20 11.90 -6.37
C GLY A 261 6.36 10.41 -6.01
N ARG A 262 7.54 9.80 -6.23
CA ARG A 262 7.86 8.41 -5.80
C ARG A 262 7.50 8.15 -4.34
N LYS A 263 7.89 9.08 -3.45
CA LYS A 263 7.62 9.01 -2.01
C LYS A 263 6.12 8.91 -1.73
N ARG A 264 5.31 9.81 -2.30
CA ARG A 264 3.84 9.76 -2.15
C ARG A 264 3.24 8.47 -2.70
N ARG A 265 3.72 8.00 -3.85
CA ARG A 265 3.26 6.75 -4.49
C ARG A 265 3.53 5.51 -3.64
N LEU A 266 4.74 5.42 -3.09
CA LEU A 266 5.16 4.35 -2.18
C LEU A 266 4.39 4.42 -0.86
N TRP A 267 4.23 5.59 -0.27
CA TRP A 267 3.45 5.76 0.97
C TRP A 267 1.99 5.32 0.81
N LYS A 268 1.32 5.78 -0.26
CA LYS A 268 -0.04 5.33 -0.60
C LYS A 268 -0.09 3.82 -0.85
N HIS A 269 0.94 3.24 -1.44
CA HIS A 269 0.99 1.80 -1.67
C HIS A 269 1.16 1.02 -0.37
N GLY A 270 2.07 1.42 0.51
CA GLY A 270 2.30 0.76 1.78
C GLY A 270 1.04 0.75 2.64
N GLY A 271 0.35 1.89 2.75
CA GLY A 271 -0.89 1.89 3.52
C GLY A 271 -2.06 1.17 2.85
N PHE A 272 -2.12 1.12 1.51
CA PHE A 272 -3.04 0.21 0.82
C PHE A 272 -2.78 -1.26 1.18
N VAL A 273 -1.51 -1.69 1.15
CA VAL A 273 -1.12 -3.07 1.51
C VAL A 273 -1.51 -3.35 2.97
N ARG A 274 -1.26 -2.40 3.87
CA ARG A 274 -1.63 -2.53 5.28
C ARG A 274 -3.14 -2.67 5.52
N GLU A 275 -3.97 -1.80 4.92
CA GLU A 275 -5.42 -1.90 5.11
C GLU A 275 -5.97 -3.21 4.52
N MET A 276 -5.37 -3.69 3.43
CA MET A 276 -5.68 -5.00 2.87
C MET A 276 -5.24 -6.14 3.79
N ASP A 277 -4.05 -6.07 4.40
CA ASP A 277 -3.60 -7.05 5.40
C ASP A 277 -4.57 -7.15 6.58
N LEU A 278 -5.02 -6.00 7.10
CA LEU A 278 -6.02 -5.95 8.16
C LEU A 278 -7.36 -6.56 7.71
N ALA A 279 -7.75 -6.40 6.45
CA ALA A 279 -8.95 -7.04 5.90
C ALA A 279 -8.79 -8.56 5.76
N MET A 280 -7.64 -9.02 5.26
CA MET A 280 -7.32 -10.46 5.19
C MET A 280 -7.30 -11.11 6.57
N ALA A 281 -6.77 -10.41 7.59
CA ALA A 281 -6.78 -10.88 8.97
C ALA A 281 -8.20 -11.02 9.54
N ARG A 282 -9.13 -10.12 9.17
CA ARG A 282 -10.55 -10.19 9.59
C ARG A 282 -11.31 -11.30 8.88
N GLU A 283 -11.06 -11.51 7.59
CA GLU A 283 -11.73 -12.52 6.77
C GLU A 283 -11.21 -13.94 7.03
N GLY A 284 -9.94 -14.06 7.45
CA GLY A 284 -9.28 -15.34 7.70
C GLY A 284 -8.58 -15.88 6.45
N LEU A 285 -7.28 -16.20 6.57
CA LEU A 285 -6.47 -16.72 5.46
C LEU A 285 -6.89 -18.12 5.00
N GLY A 286 -7.49 -18.92 5.89
CA GLY A 286 -7.93 -20.29 5.59
C GLY A 286 -9.08 -20.34 4.59
N GLU A 287 -9.98 -19.36 4.65
CA GLU A 287 -11.18 -19.26 3.80
C GLU A 287 -10.88 -18.74 2.39
N MET A 288 -9.68 -18.21 2.16
CA MET A 288 -9.29 -17.66 0.87
C MET A 288 -9.10 -18.75 -0.19
N ASP A 289 -9.49 -18.43 -1.42
CA ASP A 289 -9.22 -19.29 -2.57
C ASP A 289 -7.73 -19.25 -2.96
N LEU A 290 -7.28 -20.30 -3.64
CA LEU A 290 -5.90 -20.43 -4.11
C LEU A 290 -5.48 -19.27 -5.02
N SER A 291 -6.38 -18.79 -5.89
CA SER A 291 -6.08 -17.66 -6.78
C SER A 291 -5.82 -16.36 -6.00
N GLU A 292 -6.57 -16.16 -4.92
CA GLU A 292 -6.47 -15.01 -4.04
C GLU A 292 -5.18 -15.02 -3.21
N LEU A 293 -4.85 -16.18 -2.64
CA LEU A 293 -3.60 -16.37 -1.91
C LEU A 293 -2.38 -16.12 -2.80
N ARG A 294 -2.39 -16.66 -4.03
CA ARG A 294 -1.32 -16.43 -5.01
C ARG A 294 -1.13 -14.95 -5.30
N TRP A 295 -2.22 -14.24 -5.55
CA TRP A 295 -2.18 -12.81 -5.80
C TRP A 295 -1.64 -12.04 -4.58
N ALA A 296 -2.09 -12.38 -3.39
CA ALA A 296 -1.64 -11.78 -2.14
C ALA A 296 -0.13 -11.98 -1.91
N CYS A 297 0.41 -13.16 -2.23
CA CYS A 297 1.85 -13.45 -2.20
C CYS A 297 2.62 -12.57 -3.18
N PHE A 298 2.19 -12.52 -4.45
CA PHE A 298 2.86 -11.70 -5.47
C PHE A 298 2.86 -10.20 -5.14
N LEU A 299 1.79 -9.70 -4.50
CA LEU A 299 1.72 -8.32 -4.04
C LEU A 299 2.80 -8.01 -2.99
N ARG A 300 3.07 -8.98 -2.11
CA ARG A 300 3.99 -8.88 -0.96
C ARG A 300 5.42 -9.32 -1.28
N GLY A 301 5.68 -9.71 -2.52
CA GLY A 301 7.03 -10.03 -2.99
C GLY A 301 7.44 -11.49 -2.78
N PHE A 302 6.47 -12.39 -2.72
CA PHE A 302 6.73 -13.82 -2.61
C PHE A 302 6.18 -14.55 -3.82
N ASN A 303 6.99 -15.43 -4.41
CA ASN A 303 6.57 -16.26 -5.52
C ASN A 303 5.77 -17.48 -5.00
N PRO A 304 4.46 -17.58 -5.29
CA PRO A 304 3.63 -18.69 -4.85
C PRO A 304 3.69 -19.92 -5.77
N MET A 305 4.41 -19.83 -6.90
CA MET A 305 4.43 -20.92 -7.88
C MET A 305 5.07 -22.18 -7.29
N GLY A 306 4.37 -23.31 -7.43
CA GLY A 306 4.81 -24.60 -6.90
C GLY A 306 4.62 -24.78 -5.39
N LEU A 307 4.03 -23.81 -4.68
CA LEU A 307 3.81 -23.89 -3.23
C LEU A 307 2.44 -24.46 -2.88
N SER A 308 2.35 -25.12 -1.72
CA SER A 308 1.09 -25.58 -1.16
C SER A 308 0.26 -24.41 -0.60
N LYS A 309 -1.07 -24.60 -0.46
CA LYS A 309 -1.94 -23.63 0.21
C LYS A 309 -1.43 -23.29 1.62
N ARG A 310 -0.94 -24.29 2.35
CA ARG A 310 -0.39 -24.13 3.70
C ARG A 310 0.82 -23.20 3.73
N ASP A 311 1.76 -23.34 2.79
CA ASP A 311 2.98 -22.53 2.78
C ASP A 311 2.68 -21.07 2.41
N MET A 312 1.74 -20.86 1.49
CA MET A 312 1.25 -19.51 1.17
C MET A 312 0.59 -18.85 2.38
N VAL A 313 -0.28 -19.58 3.09
CA VAL A 313 -0.93 -19.09 4.32
C VAL A 313 0.10 -18.76 5.39
N HIS A 314 1.10 -19.63 5.60
CA HIS A 314 2.16 -19.37 6.58
C HIS A 314 2.93 -18.08 6.27
N TYR A 315 3.37 -17.90 5.02
CA TYR A 315 4.06 -16.68 4.61
C TYR A 315 3.19 -15.43 4.81
N LEU A 316 1.92 -15.50 4.43
CA LEU A 316 0.98 -14.39 4.60
C LEU A 316 0.70 -14.08 6.07
N GLN A 317 0.65 -15.11 6.92
CA GLN A 317 0.49 -14.94 8.37
C GLN A 317 1.67 -14.19 8.97
N ASP A 318 2.91 -14.58 8.64
CA ASP A 318 4.12 -13.87 9.09
C ASP A 318 4.13 -12.41 8.63
N TRP A 319 3.76 -12.18 7.36
CA TRP A 319 3.63 -10.83 6.83
C TRP A 319 2.59 -10.00 7.60
N ILE A 320 1.40 -10.56 7.83
CA ILE A 320 0.30 -9.88 8.53
C ILE A 320 0.66 -9.60 9.99
N ASN A 321 1.38 -10.51 10.65
CA ASN A 321 1.85 -10.32 12.01
C ASN A 321 2.79 -9.10 12.09
N VAL A 322 3.63 -8.88 11.08
CA VAL A 322 4.44 -7.66 10.98
C VAL A 322 3.57 -6.45 10.67
N SER A 323 2.73 -6.50 9.63
CA SER A 323 2.00 -5.34 9.12
C SER A 323 0.92 -4.81 10.06
N SER A 324 0.33 -5.67 10.88
CA SER A 324 -0.63 -5.30 11.93
C SER A 324 0.00 -4.42 13.01
N ASN A 325 1.32 -4.56 13.23
CA ASN A 325 2.08 -3.77 14.20
C ASN A 325 2.70 -2.49 13.60
N ILE A 326 2.41 -2.19 12.33
CA ILE A 326 2.91 -1.00 11.63
C ILE A 326 1.92 0.15 11.75
N ASP A 327 2.45 1.36 11.88
CA ASP A 327 1.73 2.65 11.93
C ASP A 327 2.16 3.56 10.77
N GLY A 328 1.65 4.80 10.73
CA GLY A 328 1.94 5.75 9.65
C GLY A 328 3.43 6.15 9.54
N ASP A 329 4.16 6.17 10.66
CA ASP A 329 5.57 6.53 10.70
C ASP A 329 6.48 5.37 10.29
N SER A 330 6.07 4.14 10.57
CA SER A 330 6.80 2.91 10.26
C SER A 330 6.42 2.25 8.92
N VAL A 331 5.65 2.91 8.05
CA VAL A 331 5.32 2.41 6.69
C VAL A 331 6.57 2.03 5.89
N SER A 332 7.72 2.66 6.19
CA SER A 332 9.01 2.27 5.63
C SER A 332 9.29 0.78 5.86
N LEU A 333 9.10 0.26 7.08
CA LEU A 333 9.33 -1.15 7.41
C LEU A 333 8.51 -2.08 6.50
N LEU A 334 7.21 -1.79 6.34
CA LEU A 334 6.31 -2.59 5.49
C LEU A 334 6.82 -2.65 4.04
N LEU A 335 7.35 -1.53 3.53
CA LEU A 335 7.91 -1.47 2.18
C LEU A 335 9.22 -2.26 2.05
N HIS A 336 9.93 -2.56 3.14
CA HIS A 336 11.14 -3.38 3.14
C HIS A 336 10.87 -4.85 3.49
N CYS A 337 9.68 -5.21 3.99
CA CYS A 337 9.28 -6.58 4.30
C CYS A 337 9.49 -7.60 3.15
N PRO A 338 9.37 -7.28 1.84
CA PRO A 338 9.70 -8.23 0.79
C PRO A 338 11.16 -8.73 0.89
N ILE A 339 12.07 -7.88 1.37
CA ILE A 339 13.47 -8.26 1.62
C ILE A 339 13.57 -9.04 2.93
N LEU A 340 12.97 -8.52 4.00
CA LEU A 340 13.10 -9.13 5.33
C LEU A 340 12.50 -10.54 5.42
N LEU A 341 11.43 -10.81 4.67
CA LEU A 341 10.69 -12.08 4.73
C LEU A 341 10.90 -12.98 3.51
N ALA A 342 11.27 -12.43 2.34
CA ALA A 342 11.28 -13.20 1.09
C ALA A 342 12.58 -13.12 0.28
N TYR A 343 13.63 -12.45 0.79
CA TYR A 343 14.89 -12.29 0.04
C TYR A 343 15.57 -13.62 -0.30
N ASN A 344 15.68 -14.53 0.68
CA ASN A 344 16.27 -15.87 0.52
C ASN A 344 15.22 -16.96 0.26
N ALA A 345 14.00 -16.61 -0.15
CA ALA A 345 12.97 -17.61 -0.42
C ALA A 345 13.36 -18.44 -1.67
N PRO A 346 13.42 -19.79 -1.60
CA PRO A 346 13.81 -20.61 -2.74
C PRO A 346 12.95 -20.36 -3.98
N SER A 347 11.64 -20.17 -3.79
CA SER A 347 10.71 -19.85 -4.88
C SER A 347 11.02 -18.52 -5.59
N ASN A 348 11.61 -17.54 -4.89
CA ASN A 348 12.07 -16.30 -5.49
C ASN A 348 13.41 -16.47 -6.20
N TRP A 349 14.33 -17.28 -5.66
CA TRP A 349 15.65 -17.51 -6.24
C TRP A 349 15.59 -18.22 -7.59
N ILE A 350 14.66 -19.15 -7.76
CA ILE A 350 14.41 -19.85 -9.04
C ILE A 350 14.02 -18.87 -10.18
N LEU A 351 13.61 -17.64 -9.87
CA LEU A 351 13.26 -16.65 -10.91
C LEU A 351 14.49 -15.87 -11.44
N ILE A 352 15.61 -15.89 -10.73
CA ILE A 352 16.83 -15.13 -11.05
C ILE A 352 18.01 -16.01 -11.46
N HIS A 353 17.92 -17.31 -11.22
CA HIS A 353 18.86 -18.34 -11.65
C HIS A 353 18.15 -19.27 -12.61
#